data_AF-A0AA40HVF3-F1
#
_entry.id   AF-A0AA40HVF3-F1
#
_cell.length_a   1.000
_cell.length_b   1.000
_cell.length_c   1.000
_cell.angle_alpha   90.00
_cell.angle_beta   90.00
_cell.angle_gamma   90.00
#
_symmetry.space_group_name_H-M   'P 1'
#
loop_
_entity.id
_entity.type
_entity.pdbx_description
1 polymer ?
#
loop_
_entity_poly.entity_id
_entity_poly.type
_entity_poly.pdbx_seq_one_letter_code
_entity_poly.pdbx_strand_id
1 'polypeptide(L)'
;MVLCEHFRKEAFVMSDDEITYAQHHRALGIHGIGRNWPWASGGSSILAEFGTLHLEFMHLSQLSGDPIFAEKPRTLRHPSHTSYTHTSSGNEYRTVLNKLVKPQGLYPNYLNPSSGQWGQYHVSVGGLGDSFYEYLLKAWLMSDKTDLEAKQMYFDAVQAIETHLIRKSSRGLTYIAEWKGGLLEHKMGHLTCFAGGMFALGADDAPEGLTQHYLQLGAEIARTCHESYNRTFVKLGPEAFRFDGGVEAIATRQNEKYYILRPEVVETYMYMWRLTHDPKYRKWAWEAVEALENHCRVNGGYSGLRDVYLNHDSYDDVQQSFFLAETLKYLYLIFSDDDLLPLEHWIFNTEAHLLPKLCTNEKEVEVNG
;
A
#
# COMPACT_ATOMS: atom_id res chain seq x y z
N MET A 1 -16.80 -22.51 -13.94
CA MET A 1 -18.18 -22.20 -13.52
C MET A 1 -18.48 -22.60 -12.06
N VAL A 2 -18.09 -23.80 -11.60
CA VAL A 2 -18.33 -24.24 -10.19
C VAL A 2 -17.50 -23.46 -9.13
N LEU A 3 -16.31 -22.95 -9.50
CA LEU A 3 -15.50 -22.11 -8.61
C LEU A 3 -16.08 -20.70 -8.33
N CYS A 4 -16.87 -20.13 -9.27
CA CYS A 4 -17.50 -18.81 -9.07
C CYS A 4 -18.73 -18.89 -8.15
N GLU A 5 -19.51 -19.97 -8.19
CA GLU A 5 -20.73 -20.07 -7.37
C GLU A 5 -20.43 -20.23 -5.86
N HIS A 6 -19.30 -20.85 -5.47
CA HIS A 6 -18.90 -20.91 -4.07
C HIS A 6 -18.39 -19.55 -3.54
N PHE A 7 -17.74 -18.73 -4.37
CA PHE A 7 -17.31 -17.39 -3.98
C PHE A 7 -18.49 -16.42 -3.75
N ARG A 8 -19.64 -16.65 -4.40
CA ARG A 8 -20.82 -15.77 -4.34
C ARG A 8 -21.45 -15.61 -2.94
N LYS A 9 -21.31 -16.60 -2.04
CA LYS A 9 -21.97 -16.59 -0.72
C LYS A 9 -21.02 -16.56 0.47
N GLU A 10 -19.76 -16.98 0.29
CA GLU A 10 -18.86 -17.25 1.40
C GLU A 10 -17.71 -16.25 1.51
N ALA A 11 -17.43 -15.45 0.49
CA ALA A 11 -16.16 -14.73 0.43
C ALA A 11 -16.03 -13.62 1.48
N PHE A 12 -17.12 -13.03 1.97
CA PHE A 12 -17.07 -11.93 2.93
C PHE A 12 -18.29 -11.94 3.85
N VAL A 13 -18.04 -12.22 5.13
CA VAL A 13 -18.92 -11.73 6.19
C VAL A 13 -18.48 -10.28 6.38
N MET A 14 -19.31 -9.33 5.96
CA MET A 14 -19.11 -7.93 6.32
C MET A 14 -20.00 -7.61 7.50
N SER A 15 -19.62 -6.62 8.29
CA SER A 15 -20.49 -6.09 9.32
C SER A 15 -21.63 -5.26 8.72
N ASP A 16 -22.57 -4.84 9.57
CA ASP A 16 -23.69 -3.98 9.19
C ASP A 16 -23.25 -2.62 8.61
N ASP A 17 -22.01 -2.18 8.86
CA ASP A 17 -21.44 -0.93 8.35
C ASP A 17 -20.45 -1.12 7.18
N GLU A 18 -20.55 -2.23 6.45
CA GLU A 18 -19.87 -2.43 5.14
C GLU A 18 -18.33 -2.47 5.22
N ILE A 19 -17.80 -2.72 6.42
CA ILE A 19 -16.37 -2.94 6.68
C ILE A 19 -16.09 -4.44 6.82
N THR A 20 -15.05 -4.93 6.14
CA THR A 20 -14.68 -6.35 6.18
C THR A 20 -14.00 -6.72 7.50
N TYR A 21 -14.28 -7.93 7.98
CA TYR A 21 -13.50 -8.53 9.08
C TYR A 21 -12.11 -8.98 8.60
N ALA A 22 -11.11 -8.91 9.49
CA ALA A 22 -9.72 -9.26 9.20
C ALA A 22 -9.48 -10.76 8.92
N GLN A 23 -10.23 -11.64 9.58
CA GLN A 23 -10.07 -13.09 9.49
C GLN A 23 -11.36 -13.76 9.04
N HIS A 24 -11.24 -14.73 8.13
CA HIS A 24 -12.36 -15.50 7.63
C HIS A 24 -12.05 -17.00 7.61
N HIS A 25 -12.91 -17.81 8.25
CA HIS A 25 -12.80 -19.27 8.22
C HIS A 25 -13.61 -19.87 7.06
N ARG A 26 -12.94 -20.34 6.01
CA ARG A 26 -13.56 -20.94 4.80
C ARG A 26 -14.17 -22.34 4.98
N ALA A 27 -14.07 -22.96 6.16
CA ALA A 27 -14.34 -24.40 6.34
C ALA A 27 -15.64 -24.75 7.08
N LEU A 28 -16.48 -23.77 7.45
CA LEU A 28 -17.75 -24.03 8.15
C LEU A 28 -18.90 -23.61 7.24
N GLY A 29 -19.67 -24.60 6.77
CA GLY A 29 -20.64 -24.46 5.70
C GLY A 29 -21.66 -23.32 5.85
N ILE A 30 -22.06 -22.79 4.69
CA ILE A 30 -23.18 -21.87 4.41
C ILE A 30 -23.09 -20.48 5.06
N HIS A 31 -22.37 -20.30 6.17
CA HIS A 31 -22.01 -18.98 6.71
C HIS A 31 -20.62 -19.05 7.35
N GLY A 32 -19.60 -18.55 6.67
CA GLY A 32 -18.30 -18.33 7.30
C GLY A 32 -18.46 -17.41 8.53
N ILE A 33 -17.57 -17.53 9.52
CA ILE A 33 -17.50 -16.60 10.65
C ILE A 33 -16.34 -15.65 10.38
N GLY A 34 -16.66 -14.36 10.23
CA GLY A 34 -15.69 -13.28 10.18
C GLY A 34 -15.35 -12.79 11.59
N ARG A 35 -14.08 -12.50 11.86
CA ARG A 35 -13.65 -11.86 13.10
C ARG A 35 -12.44 -10.94 12.87
N ASN A 36 -12.29 -9.93 13.73
CA ASN A 36 -11.10 -9.08 13.73
C ASN A 36 -9.98 -9.63 14.61
N TRP A 37 -8.78 -9.06 14.47
CA TRP A 37 -7.64 -9.44 15.28
C TRP A 37 -7.94 -9.27 16.79
N PRO A 38 -7.58 -10.24 17.65
CA PRO A 38 -7.84 -10.14 19.09
C PRO A 38 -7.21 -8.92 19.76
N TRP A 39 -6.11 -8.42 19.20
CA TRP A 39 -5.37 -7.26 19.70
C TRP A 39 -5.83 -5.93 19.07
N ALA A 40 -6.69 -5.96 18.04
CA ALA A 40 -7.12 -4.74 17.36
C ALA A 40 -7.94 -3.85 18.31
N SER A 41 -7.66 -2.55 18.25
CA SER A 41 -8.29 -1.56 19.12
C SER A 41 -9.81 -1.65 19.07
N GLY A 42 -10.45 -2.00 20.19
CA GLY A 42 -11.91 -2.10 20.28
C GLY A 42 -12.54 -3.09 19.27
N GLY A 43 -11.81 -4.13 18.86
CA GLY A 43 -12.27 -5.09 17.85
C GLY A 43 -12.41 -4.48 16.45
N SER A 44 -11.66 -3.41 16.16
CA SER A 44 -11.69 -2.72 14.86
C SER A 44 -11.05 -3.51 13.73
N SER A 45 -11.46 -3.21 12.51
CA SER A 45 -10.77 -3.60 11.28
C SER A 45 -9.62 -2.64 10.99
N ILE A 46 -8.60 -3.11 10.29
CA ILE A 46 -7.38 -2.34 10.00
C ILE A 46 -7.50 -1.62 8.66
N LEU A 47 -7.14 -0.34 8.62
CA LEU A 47 -7.30 0.53 7.45
C LEU A 47 -6.67 -0.05 6.18
N ALA A 48 -5.42 -0.48 6.24
CA ALA A 48 -4.74 -1.12 5.11
C ALA A 48 -5.33 -2.50 4.73
N GLU A 49 -5.98 -3.22 5.64
CA GLU A 49 -6.54 -4.54 5.29
C GLU A 49 -7.81 -4.40 4.44
N PHE A 50 -8.76 -3.56 4.87
CA PHE A 50 -10.00 -3.37 4.09
C PHE A 50 -9.81 -2.35 2.95
N GLY A 51 -8.85 -1.43 3.07
CA GLY A 51 -8.54 -0.41 2.07
C GLY A 51 -7.82 -0.95 0.83
N THR A 52 -7.25 -2.15 0.91
CA THR A 52 -6.35 -2.74 -0.11
C THR A 52 -6.99 -3.96 -0.79
N LEU A 53 -8.28 -3.87 -1.08
CA LEU A 53 -9.05 -4.89 -1.81
C LEU A 53 -9.60 -4.38 -3.14
N HIS A 54 -9.44 -3.07 -3.40
CA HIS A 54 -10.14 -2.39 -4.49
C HIS A 54 -9.69 -2.88 -5.86
N LEU A 55 -8.38 -2.94 -6.13
CA LEU A 55 -7.88 -3.28 -7.46
C LEU A 55 -8.29 -4.70 -7.89
N GLU A 56 -8.11 -5.67 -6.99
CA GLU A 56 -8.39 -7.08 -7.25
C GLU A 56 -9.88 -7.31 -7.50
N PHE A 57 -10.76 -6.65 -6.74
CA PHE A 57 -12.20 -6.88 -6.85
C PHE A 57 -12.80 -6.23 -8.08
N MET A 58 -12.30 -5.06 -8.46
CA MET A 58 -12.69 -4.41 -9.71
C MET A 58 -12.34 -5.32 -10.90
N HIS A 59 -11.15 -5.90 -10.92
CA HIS A 59 -10.79 -6.91 -11.93
C HIS A 59 -11.63 -8.18 -11.84
N LEU A 60 -11.96 -8.65 -10.64
CA LEU A 60 -12.80 -9.83 -10.47
C LEU A 60 -14.21 -9.61 -11.03
N SER A 61 -14.80 -8.42 -10.83
CA SER A 61 -16.07 -8.05 -11.46
C SER A 61 -15.94 -7.96 -12.98
N GLN A 62 -14.89 -7.33 -13.51
CA GLN A 62 -14.68 -7.23 -14.95
C GLN A 62 -14.55 -8.60 -15.62
N LEU A 63 -13.75 -9.50 -15.03
CA LEU A 63 -13.48 -10.83 -15.61
C LEU A 63 -14.64 -11.80 -15.45
N SER A 64 -15.40 -11.71 -14.36
CA SER A 64 -16.55 -12.58 -14.11
C SER A 64 -17.84 -12.10 -14.76
N GLY A 65 -17.94 -10.80 -15.07
CA GLY A 65 -19.19 -10.14 -15.45
C GLY A 65 -20.17 -9.98 -14.28
N ASP A 66 -19.77 -10.33 -13.05
CA ASP A 66 -20.62 -10.23 -11.86
C ASP A 66 -20.28 -8.93 -11.10
N PRO A 67 -21.20 -7.94 -11.05
CA PRO A 67 -20.94 -6.67 -10.38
C PRO A 67 -20.80 -6.82 -8.86
N ILE A 68 -21.13 -7.98 -8.29
CA ILE A 68 -21.07 -8.20 -6.84
C ILE A 68 -19.68 -7.96 -6.23
N PHE A 69 -18.58 -8.05 -6.98
CA PHE A 69 -17.25 -7.80 -6.42
C PHE A 69 -16.91 -6.31 -6.37
N ALA A 70 -17.35 -5.53 -7.35
CA ALA A 70 -17.20 -4.08 -7.43
C ALA A 70 -18.22 -3.31 -6.58
N GLU A 71 -19.47 -3.78 -6.54
CA GLU A 71 -20.59 -3.08 -5.88
C GLU A 71 -20.90 -3.64 -4.48
N LYS A 72 -20.73 -4.95 -4.29
CA LYS A 72 -21.09 -5.74 -3.10
C LYS A 72 -22.49 -5.55 -2.51
N PRO A 73 -23.05 -6.62 -1.89
CA PRO A 73 -24.45 -6.63 -1.51
C PRO A 73 -24.68 -5.77 -0.27
N ARG A 74 -25.34 -4.64 -0.46
CA ARG A 74 -26.07 -3.91 0.59
C ARG A 74 -26.91 -4.92 1.37
N THR A 75 -26.69 -5.05 2.67
CA THR A 75 -27.43 -5.99 3.54
C THR A 75 -28.93 -5.75 3.38
N LEU A 76 -29.68 -6.82 3.10
CA LEU A 76 -31.12 -6.91 2.87
C LEU A 76 -32.00 -6.12 3.89
N ARG A 77 -32.06 -4.79 3.77
CA ARG A 77 -33.06 -3.93 4.42
C ARG A 77 -33.36 -2.71 3.55
N HIS A 78 -33.96 -2.93 2.38
CA HIS A 78 -35.13 -2.16 1.91
C HIS A 78 -35.47 -2.58 0.47
N PRO A 79 -36.63 -3.23 0.23
CA PRO A 79 -37.15 -3.41 -1.11
C PRO A 79 -37.88 -2.14 -1.52
N SER A 80 -37.16 -1.14 -2.03
CA SER A 80 -37.79 -0.05 -2.77
C SER A 80 -36.98 0.23 -4.03
N HIS A 81 -37.67 0.08 -5.14
CA HIS A 81 -37.20 0.32 -6.49
C HIS A 81 -36.64 1.73 -6.62
N THR A 82 -35.32 1.84 -6.73
CA THR A 82 -34.69 3.03 -7.30
C THR A 82 -33.68 2.55 -8.32
N SER A 83 -33.91 2.88 -9.58
CA SER A 83 -32.96 2.67 -10.67
C SER A 83 -31.66 3.40 -10.33
N TYR A 84 -30.59 2.64 -10.06
CA TYR A 84 -29.25 3.18 -9.85
C TYR A 84 -28.59 3.39 -11.21
N THR A 85 -28.05 4.60 -11.42
CA THR A 85 -27.20 4.92 -12.56
C THR A 85 -25.82 4.33 -12.33
N HIS A 86 -25.31 3.63 -13.34
CA HIS A 86 -24.01 2.94 -13.46
C HIS A 86 -22.79 3.88 -13.35
N THR A 87 -22.62 4.61 -12.25
CA THR A 87 -21.50 5.57 -12.09
C THR A 87 -20.77 5.49 -10.75
N SER A 88 -21.20 4.62 -9.82
CA SER A 88 -20.57 4.48 -8.50
C SER A 88 -19.90 3.11 -8.36
N SER A 89 -18.81 2.89 -9.09
CA SER A 89 -17.95 1.70 -8.96
C SER A 89 -16.99 1.79 -7.76
N GLY A 90 -17.45 2.35 -6.64
CA GLY A 90 -16.65 2.58 -5.45
C GLY A 90 -17.05 1.60 -4.35
N ASN A 91 -16.17 0.66 -4.03
CA ASN A 91 -16.25 -0.16 -2.80
C ASN A 91 -16.75 0.69 -1.61
N GLU A 92 -17.85 0.27 -0.98
CA GLU A 92 -18.68 1.05 -0.05
C GLU A 92 -17.92 1.66 1.14
N TYR A 93 -16.76 1.10 1.51
CA TYR A 93 -15.89 1.65 2.55
C TYR A 93 -15.50 3.11 2.29
N ARG A 94 -15.28 3.55 1.05
CA ARG A 94 -14.94 4.96 0.76
C ARG A 94 -16.10 5.89 1.08
N THR A 95 -17.33 5.47 0.81
CA THR A 95 -18.55 6.18 1.20
C THR A 95 -18.67 6.31 2.72
N VAL A 96 -18.36 5.24 3.46
CA VAL A 96 -18.28 5.28 4.94
C VAL A 96 -17.21 6.29 5.37
N LEU A 97 -15.98 6.15 4.84
CA LEU A 97 -14.85 7.00 5.19
C LEU A 97 -15.08 8.49 4.87
N ASN A 98 -15.80 8.81 3.81
CA ASN A 98 -16.11 10.19 3.41
C ASN A 98 -17.17 10.85 4.29
N LYS A 99 -18.02 10.07 4.97
CA LYS A 99 -18.96 10.57 5.98
C LYS A 99 -18.30 10.84 7.33
N LEU A 100 -17.16 10.21 7.59
CA LEU A 100 -16.45 10.34 8.87
C LEU A 100 -15.61 11.60 8.92
N VAL A 101 -15.65 12.29 10.07
CA VAL A 101 -14.70 13.35 10.37
C VAL A 101 -13.31 12.72 10.54
N LYS A 102 -12.39 13.13 9.67
CA LYS A 102 -10.99 12.70 9.70
C LYS A 102 -10.21 13.63 10.64
N PRO A 103 -9.65 13.16 11.77
CA PRO A 103 -8.93 14.03 12.69
C PRO A 103 -7.72 14.66 11.99
N GLN A 104 -7.71 15.99 11.85
CA GLN A 104 -6.67 16.74 11.10
C GLN A 104 -6.54 16.28 9.62
N GLY A 105 -7.62 15.80 9.01
CA GLY A 105 -7.58 15.22 7.66
C GLY A 105 -6.91 13.84 7.57
N LEU A 106 -6.42 13.29 8.69
CA LEU A 106 -5.74 12.01 8.74
C LEU A 106 -6.72 10.84 8.91
N TYR A 107 -6.33 9.67 8.42
CA TYR A 107 -7.11 8.44 8.52
C TYR A 107 -6.57 7.56 9.66
N PRO A 108 -7.31 7.38 10.77
CA PRO A 108 -6.95 6.40 11.79
C PRO A 108 -6.88 4.98 11.22
N ASN A 109 -5.89 4.22 11.68
CA ASN A 109 -5.63 2.86 11.22
C ASN A 109 -6.69 1.83 11.69
N TYR A 110 -7.63 2.24 12.54
CA TYR A 110 -8.63 1.38 13.17
C TYR A 110 -10.03 1.92 12.92
N LEU A 111 -10.90 1.11 12.30
CA LEU A 111 -12.30 1.42 12.09
C LEU A 111 -13.17 0.29 12.67
N ASN A 112 -14.06 0.61 13.60
CA ASN A 112 -14.93 -0.39 14.21
C ASN A 112 -15.98 -0.83 13.18
N PRO A 113 -16.06 -2.12 12.83
CA PRO A 113 -16.95 -2.58 11.79
C PRO A 113 -18.43 -2.57 12.24
N SER A 114 -18.72 -2.59 13.55
CA SER A 114 -20.09 -2.64 14.06
C SER A 114 -20.73 -1.27 14.33
N SER A 115 -19.92 -0.21 14.36
CA SER A 115 -20.43 1.17 14.52
C SER A 115 -20.08 2.10 13.35
N GLY A 116 -19.22 1.64 12.44
CA GLY A 116 -18.66 2.46 11.37
C GLY A 116 -17.84 3.66 11.88
N GLN A 117 -17.44 3.68 13.15
CA GLN A 117 -16.70 4.79 13.77
C GLN A 117 -15.22 4.46 13.94
N TRP A 118 -14.38 5.50 13.96
CA TRP A 118 -12.97 5.36 14.26
C TRP A 118 -12.72 4.75 15.65
N GLY A 119 -11.74 3.85 15.70
CA GLY A 119 -11.16 3.35 16.96
C GLY A 119 -10.13 4.32 17.52
N GLN A 120 -9.01 3.81 18.01
CA GLN A 120 -7.88 4.67 18.42
C GLN A 120 -7.36 5.52 17.27
N TYR A 121 -7.07 6.79 17.57
CA TYR A 121 -6.52 7.76 16.64
C TYR A 121 -5.00 7.57 16.46
N HIS A 122 -4.63 6.40 15.96
CA HIS A 122 -3.27 6.09 15.51
C HIS A 122 -3.24 6.16 13.99
N VAL A 123 -2.30 6.90 13.44
CA VAL A 123 -2.14 7.13 12.00
C VAL A 123 -0.71 6.81 11.62
N SER A 124 -0.54 6.05 10.54
CA SER A 124 0.77 5.76 9.96
C SER A 124 0.64 5.62 8.45
N VAL A 125 1.68 6.03 7.71
CA VAL A 125 1.87 5.69 6.29
C VAL A 125 2.79 4.47 6.15
N GLY A 126 3.12 3.79 7.25
CA GLY A 126 3.65 2.43 7.24
C GLY A 126 2.56 1.42 7.62
N GLY A 127 2.97 0.34 8.28
CA GLY A 127 2.08 -0.75 8.65
C GLY A 127 0.76 -0.29 9.27
N LEU A 128 -0.31 -1.02 8.92
CA LEU A 128 -1.71 -0.78 9.27
C LEU A 128 -2.42 0.32 8.45
N GLY A 129 -1.68 1.16 7.70
CA GLY A 129 -2.28 2.26 6.92
C GLY A 129 -1.73 2.43 5.50
N ASP A 130 -0.46 2.12 5.27
CA ASP A 130 0.26 2.17 3.98
C ASP A 130 -0.58 1.96 2.71
N SER A 131 -0.94 0.72 2.41
CA SER A 131 -1.49 0.33 1.10
C SER A 131 -2.91 0.84 0.86
N PHE A 132 -3.61 1.33 1.88
CA PHE A 132 -4.86 2.08 1.68
C PHE A 132 -4.59 3.36 0.86
N TYR A 133 -3.56 4.13 1.20
CA TYR A 133 -3.21 5.36 0.47
C TYR A 133 -2.74 5.03 -0.96
N GLU A 134 -1.96 3.95 -1.09
CA GLU A 134 -1.50 3.41 -2.36
C GLU A 134 -2.68 3.08 -3.29
N TYR A 135 -3.70 2.40 -2.77
CA TYR A 135 -4.87 1.96 -3.55
C TYR A 135 -5.82 3.11 -3.90
N LEU A 136 -5.78 4.25 -3.21
CA LEU A 136 -6.48 5.45 -3.69
C LEU A 136 -5.85 5.95 -5.00
N LEU A 137 -4.53 6.12 -5.04
CA LEU A 137 -3.84 6.52 -6.27
C LEU A 137 -4.01 5.47 -7.37
N LYS A 138 -3.76 4.20 -7.04
CA LYS A 138 -3.79 3.13 -8.04
C LYS A 138 -5.19 2.85 -8.58
N ALA A 139 -6.25 3.06 -7.80
CA ALA A 139 -7.63 2.98 -8.31
C ALA A 139 -7.93 4.08 -9.34
N TRP A 140 -7.49 5.31 -9.07
CA TRP A 140 -7.56 6.40 -10.04
C TRP A 140 -6.84 6.04 -11.35
N LEU A 141 -5.62 5.53 -11.26
CA LEU A 141 -4.83 5.17 -12.44
C LEU A 141 -5.38 3.95 -13.19
N MET A 142 -5.88 2.95 -12.46
CA MET A 142 -6.41 1.71 -13.02
C MET A 142 -7.75 1.91 -13.71
N SER A 143 -8.58 2.83 -13.22
CA SER A 143 -9.86 3.22 -13.85
C SER A 143 -9.69 4.10 -15.09
N ASP A 144 -8.50 4.14 -15.69
CA ASP A 144 -8.15 5.06 -16.77
C ASP A 144 -8.53 6.51 -16.45
N LYS A 145 -8.23 6.94 -15.21
CA LYS A 145 -8.46 8.30 -14.73
C LYS A 145 -9.96 8.68 -14.71
N THR A 146 -10.87 7.73 -14.44
CA THR A 146 -12.31 8.03 -14.27
C THR A 146 -12.79 8.01 -12.82
N ASP A 147 -12.09 7.35 -11.89
CA ASP A 147 -12.45 7.31 -10.45
C ASP A 147 -12.01 8.61 -9.74
N LEU A 148 -12.77 9.69 -9.98
CA LEU A 148 -12.51 11.02 -9.41
C LEU A 148 -12.59 11.05 -7.88
N GLU A 149 -13.38 10.17 -7.27
CA GLU A 149 -13.45 10.03 -5.81
C GLU A 149 -12.10 9.55 -5.25
N ALA A 150 -11.51 8.51 -5.86
CA ALA A 150 -10.20 8.02 -5.47
C ALA A 150 -9.11 9.09 -5.61
N LYS A 151 -9.13 9.86 -6.72
CA LYS A 151 -8.19 10.96 -6.94
C LYS A 151 -8.28 12.01 -5.83
N GLN A 152 -9.49 12.47 -5.54
CA GLN A 152 -9.72 13.49 -4.51
C GLN A 152 -9.27 12.98 -3.13
N MET A 153 -9.68 11.76 -2.77
CA MET A 153 -9.28 11.16 -1.49
C MET A 153 -7.77 11.00 -1.36
N TYR A 154 -7.08 10.63 -2.45
CA TYR A 154 -5.62 10.51 -2.46
C TYR A 154 -4.93 11.85 -2.18
N PHE A 155 -5.23 12.89 -2.97
CA PHE A 155 -4.54 14.17 -2.81
C PHE A 155 -4.88 14.88 -1.49
N ASP A 156 -6.12 14.76 -1.00
CA ASP A 156 -6.50 15.25 0.32
C ASP A 156 -5.72 14.54 1.44
N ALA A 157 -5.59 13.20 1.34
CA ALA A 157 -4.83 12.42 2.30
C ALA A 157 -3.34 12.78 2.28
N VAL A 158 -2.75 12.91 1.08
CA VAL A 158 -1.33 13.28 0.93
C VAL A 158 -1.07 14.67 1.48
N GLN A 159 -1.94 15.64 1.23
CA GLN A 159 -1.80 16.99 1.79
C GLN A 159 -1.81 16.97 3.33
N ALA A 160 -2.70 16.19 3.94
CA ALA A 160 -2.74 16.01 5.39
C ALA A 160 -1.48 15.30 5.92
N ILE A 161 -0.98 14.28 5.22
CA ILE A 161 0.28 13.58 5.53
C ILE A 161 1.46 14.55 5.49
N GLU A 162 1.60 15.35 4.44
CA GLU A 162 2.67 16.36 4.32
C GLU A 162 2.63 17.35 5.48
N THR A 163 1.45 17.86 5.80
CA THR A 163 1.25 18.84 6.88
C THR A 163 1.60 18.25 8.24
N HIS A 164 1.08 17.06 8.54
CA HIS A 164 1.06 16.55 9.90
C HIS A 164 2.14 15.50 10.20
N LEU A 165 2.56 14.69 9.24
CA LEU A 165 3.46 13.55 9.45
C LEU A 165 4.85 13.74 8.85
N ILE A 166 4.99 14.47 7.73
CA ILE A 166 6.30 14.65 7.10
C ILE A 166 7.13 15.67 7.86
N ARG A 167 8.35 15.28 8.23
CA ARG A 167 9.31 16.11 8.96
C ARG A 167 10.68 16.01 8.32
N LYS A 168 11.54 16.98 8.65
CA LYS A 168 12.93 16.99 8.25
C LYS A 168 13.81 16.88 9.49
N SER A 169 14.77 15.96 9.46
CA SER A 169 15.71 15.75 10.56
C SER A 169 16.74 16.88 10.64
N SER A 170 17.52 16.91 11.72
CA SER A 170 18.57 17.92 11.92
C SER A 170 19.66 17.88 10.83
N ARG A 171 19.93 16.72 10.22
CA ARG A 171 20.89 16.60 9.10
C ARG A 171 20.21 16.61 7.73
N GLY A 172 18.92 16.97 7.69
CA GLY A 172 18.21 17.27 6.47
C GLY A 172 17.56 16.07 5.77
N LEU A 173 17.40 14.91 6.40
CA LEU A 173 16.60 13.80 5.86
C LEU A 173 15.10 14.06 6.03
N THR A 174 14.34 13.88 4.96
CA THR A 174 12.87 13.95 4.99
C THR A 174 12.32 12.58 5.35
N TYR A 175 11.46 12.50 6.37
CA TYR A 175 10.88 11.25 6.84
C TYR A 175 9.40 11.43 7.18
N ILE A 176 8.66 10.32 7.18
CA ILE A 176 7.25 10.27 7.55
C ILE A 176 7.15 9.67 8.95
N ALA A 177 6.74 10.48 9.92
CA ALA A 177 6.55 10.05 11.31
C ALA A 177 5.21 9.31 11.50
N GLU A 178 5.09 8.55 12.59
CA GLU A 178 3.79 8.06 13.07
C GLU A 178 3.10 9.14 13.92
N TRP A 179 1.77 9.14 13.94
CA TRP A 179 0.98 10.07 14.73
C TRP A 179 0.00 9.32 15.64
N LYS A 180 -0.04 9.68 16.92
CA LYS A 180 -0.88 9.04 17.94
C LYS A 180 -1.59 10.11 18.76
N GLY A 181 -2.87 10.34 18.46
CA GLY A 181 -3.75 11.22 19.25
C GLY A 181 -3.23 12.64 19.45
N GLY A 182 -2.47 13.17 18.49
CA GLY A 182 -1.89 14.52 18.52
C GLY A 182 -0.37 14.56 18.64
N LEU A 183 0.26 13.43 19.00
CA LEU A 183 1.70 13.35 19.24
C LEU A 183 2.41 12.60 18.11
N LEU A 184 3.54 13.14 17.66
CA LEU A 184 4.40 12.48 16.69
C LEU A 184 5.38 11.53 17.39
N GLU A 185 5.48 10.31 16.87
CA GLU A 185 6.61 9.43 17.14
C GLU A 185 7.57 9.53 15.95
N HIS A 186 8.77 10.04 16.18
CA HIS A 186 9.80 10.30 15.15
C HIS A 186 10.51 9.02 14.72
N LYS A 187 9.72 8.11 14.14
CA LYS A 187 10.08 6.76 13.67
C LYS A 187 9.43 6.55 12.30
N MET A 188 10.16 5.92 11.39
CA MET A 188 9.68 5.53 10.06
C MET A 188 9.98 4.04 9.86
N GLY A 189 9.04 3.31 9.26
CA GLY A 189 9.21 1.89 8.97
C GLY A 189 9.83 1.65 7.59
N HIS A 190 10.40 0.47 7.37
CA HIS A 190 10.77 -0.02 6.05
C HIS A 190 9.53 -0.04 5.13
N LEU A 191 8.39 -0.51 5.65
CA LEU A 191 7.09 -0.46 4.96
C LEU A 191 6.81 0.94 4.41
N THR A 192 7.01 1.99 5.20
CA THR A 192 6.74 3.39 4.80
C THR A 192 7.58 3.86 3.61
N CYS A 193 8.65 3.15 3.25
CA CYS A 193 9.48 3.50 2.10
C CYS A 193 8.78 3.35 0.75
N PHE A 194 7.68 2.60 0.65
CA PHE A 194 6.88 2.52 -0.58
C PHE A 194 6.35 3.90 -1.01
N ALA A 195 6.15 4.80 -0.03
CA ALA A 195 5.56 6.11 -0.25
C ALA A 195 6.40 6.97 -1.20
N GLY A 196 7.71 6.73 -1.32
CA GLY A 196 8.56 7.43 -2.28
C GLY A 196 8.11 7.18 -3.73
N GLY A 197 7.90 5.91 -4.07
CA GLY A 197 7.34 5.50 -5.36
C GLY A 197 5.90 5.95 -5.55
N MET A 198 5.07 5.88 -4.50
CA MET A 198 3.69 6.37 -4.54
C MET A 198 3.61 7.87 -4.87
N PHE A 199 4.39 8.71 -4.19
CA PHE A 199 4.40 10.16 -4.46
C PHE A 199 4.88 10.46 -5.88
N ALA A 200 5.95 9.79 -6.33
CA ALA A 200 6.46 9.99 -7.69
C ALA A 200 5.45 9.54 -8.76
N LEU A 201 4.79 8.39 -8.56
CA LEU A 201 3.77 7.86 -9.47
C LEU A 201 2.57 8.81 -9.59
N GLY A 202 2.16 9.45 -8.49
CA GLY A 202 1.04 10.42 -8.48
C GLY A 202 1.38 11.80 -9.01
N ALA A 203 2.64 12.08 -9.38
CA ALA A 203 3.09 13.42 -9.73
C ALA A 203 2.48 13.97 -11.04
N ASP A 204 2.27 13.11 -12.05
CA ASP A 204 1.70 13.51 -13.34
C ASP A 204 0.25 14.02 -13.22
N ASP A 205 -0.51 13.44 -12.28
CA ASP A 205 -1.92 13.77 -12.05
C ASP A 205 -2.17 14.79 -10.93
N ALA A 206 -1.08 15.34 -10.37
CA ALA A 206 -1.10 16.30 -9.29
C ALA A 206 -1.84 17.60 -9.65
N PRO A 207 -2.35 18.35 -8.66
CA PRO A 207 -2.85 19.70 -8.89
C PRO A 207 -1.80 20.59 -9.60
N GLU A 208 -2.29 21.61 -10.30
CA GLU A 208 -1.46 22.49 -11.14
C GLU A 208 -0.25 23.04 -10.36
N GLY A 209 0.94 22.86 -10.93
CA GLY A 209 2.21 23.32 -10.34
C GLY A 209 2.83 22.39 -9.29
N LEU A 210 2.20 21.26 -8.93
CA LEU A 210 2.71 20.33 -7.90
C LEU A 210 3.43 19.08 -8.44
N THR A 211 3.50 18.87 -9.75
CA THR A 211 4.21 17.72 -10.34
C THR A 211 5.66 17.62 -9.86
N GLN A 212 6.43 18.71 -9.96
CA GLN A 212 7.83 18.69 -9.51
C GLN A 212 7.97 18.56 -7.99
N HIS A 213 6.99 19.06 -7.23
CA HIS A 213 6.96 18.92 -5.78
C HIS A 213 6.85 17.44 -5.38
N TYR A 214 5.94 16.68 -5.98
CA TYR A 214 5.78 15.26 -5.67
C TYR A 214 6.93 14.38 -6.17
N LEU A 215 7.51 14.68 -7.34
CA LEU A 215 8.74 14.01 -7.78
C LEU A 215 9.91 14.27 -6.80
N GLN A 216 10.06 15.51 -6.32
CA GLN A 216 11.09 15.84 -5.33
C GLN A 216 10.80 15.17 -3.99
N LEU A 217 9.54 15.14 -3.54
CA LEU A 217 9.16 14.46 -2.31
C LEU A 217 9.47 12.95 -2.40
N GLY A 218 9.13 12.31 -3.52
CA GLY A 218 9.49 10.94 -3.81
C GLY A 218 11.01 10.70 -3.75
N ALA A 219 11.80 11.59 -4.37
CA ALA A 219 13.26 11.55 -4.33
C ALA A 219 13.84 11.72 -2.91
N GLU A 220 13.27 12.60 -2.08
CA GLU A 220 13.70 12.81 -0.71
C GLU A 220 13.39 11.61 0.20
N ILE A 221 12.23 10.98 0.03
CA ILE A 221 11.88 9.73 0.72
C ILE A 221 12.81 8.59 0.27
N ALA A 222 13.04 8.45 -1.04
CA ALA A 222 13.97 7.46 -1.58
C ALA A 222 15.39 7.63 -0.99
N ARG A 223 15.87 8.87 -0.86
CA ARG A 223 17.16 9.19 -0.24
C ARG A 223 17.19 8.80 1.24
N THR A 224 16.15 9.08 2.01
CA THR A 224 16.06 8.68 3.42
C THR A 224 16.06 7.18 3.61
N CYS A 225 15.36 6.45 2.75
CA CYS A 225 15.33 4.99 2.75
C CYS A 225 16.67 4.39 2.31
N HIS A 226 17.35 4.99 1.33
CA HIS A 226 18.73 4.61 0.99
C HIS A 226 19.69 4.82 2.16
N GLU A 227 19.56 5.95 2.86
CA GLU A 227 20.38 6.23 4.04
C GLU A 227 20.15 5.23 5.17
N SER A 228 18.93 4.71 5.35
CA SER A 228 18.67 3.67 6.34
C SER A 228 19.34 2.34 5.98
N TYR A 229 19.49 2.03 4.68
CA TYR A 229 20.28 0.88 4.19
C TYR A 229 21.78 1.13 4.37
N ASN A 230 22.28 2.27 3.92
CA ASN A 230 23.71 2.56 3.90
C ASN A 230 24.32 2.63 5.31
N ARG A 231 23.53 2.99 6.33
CA ARG A 231 23.99 3.11 7.73
C ARG A 231 24.04 1.79 8.49
N THR A 232 23.72 0.66 7.86
CA THR A 232 23.84 -0.67 8.47
C THR A 232 25.15 -1.34 8.08
N PHE A 233 25.50 -2.42 8.78
CA PHE A 233 26.68 -3.21 8.44
C PHE A 233 26.47 -3.93 7.12
N VAL A 234 25.33 -4.62 6.98
CA VAL A 234 25.01 -5.49 5.85
C VAL A 234 24.51 -4.76 4.61
N LYS A 235 24.30 -3.43 4.67
CA LYS A 235 23.76 -2.59 3.57
C LYS A 235 22.31 -2.90 3.16
N LEU A 236 21.55 -3.51 4.08
CA LEU A 236 20.09 -3.63 4.06
C LEU A 236 19.51 -2.91 5.27
N GLY A 237 18.37 -2.24 5.12
CA GLY A 237 17.77 -1.40 6.15
C GLY A 237 16.99 -2.19 7.22
N PRO A 238 16.86 -1.65 8.44
CA PRO A 238 16.06 -2.25 9.51
C PRO A 238 14.54 -2.09 9.26
N GLU A 239 13.72 -2.89 9.93
CA GLU A 239 12.25 -2.79 9.89
C GLU A 239 11.74 -1.39 10.29
N ALA A 240 12.39 -0.75 11.26
CA ALA A 240 12.09 0.63 11.62
C ALA A 240 13.34 1.39 12.02
N PHE A 241 13.35 2.69 11.74
CA PHE A 241 14.46 3.58 12.04
C PHE A 241 13.96 4.92 12.59
N ARG A 242 14.82 5.57 13.39
CA ARG A 242 14.45 6.75 14.19
C ARG A 242 15.18 8.02 13.78
N PHE A 243 14.59 9.14 14.18
CA PHE A 243 15.07 10.51 13.93
C PHE A 243 15.10 11.36 15.20
N ASP A 244 15.03 10.70 16.36
CA ASP A 244 15.12 11.27 17.70
C ASP A 244 16.30 10.66 18.49
N GLY A 245 16.53 11.11 19.72
CA GLY A 245 17.53 10.50 20.61
C GLY A 245 18.99 10.60 20.12
N GLY A 246 19.30 11.56 19.25
CA GLY A 246 20.64 11.74 18.67
C GLY A 246 20.98 10.77 17.54
N VAL A 247 20.03 9.94 17.11
CA VAL A 247 20.19 9.04 15.97
C VAL A 247 19.39 9.53 14.77
N GLU A 248 19.79 9.08 13.58
CA GLU A 248 19.10 9.40 12.35
C GLU A 248 19.17 8.19 11.42
N ALA A 249 18.03 7.75 10.91
CA ALA A 249 17.90 6.63 9.98
C ALA A 249 18.59 5.32 10.44
N ILE A 250 18.57 5.04 11.75
CA ILE A 250 18.98 3.74 12.31
C ILE A 250 17.96 3.24 13.34
N ALA A 251 17.90 1.92 13.54
CA ALA A 251 17.11 1.29 14.59
C ALA A 251 17.83 1.39 15.94
N THR A 252 17.08 1.64 17.01
CA THR A 252 17.59 1.63 18.39
C THR A 252 17.07 0.46 19.23
N ARG A 253 15.90 -0.09 18.88
CA ARG A 253 15.30 -1.23 19.57
C ARG A 253 15.69 -2.53 18.91
N GLN A 254 16.09 -3.53 19.71
CA GLN A 254 16.57 -4.80 19.18
C GLN A 254 15.54 -5.52 18.28
N ASN A 255 14.26 -5.42 18.61
CA ASN A 255 13.16 -6.02 17.85
C ASN A 255 12.76 -5.23 16.59
N GLU A 256 13.45 -4.14 16.26
CA GLU A 256 13.22 -3.32 15.06
C GLU A 256 14.40 -3.42 14.07
N LYS A 257 15.48 -4.13 14.42
CA LYS A 257 16.73 -4.21 13.63
C LYS A 257 16.71 -5.26 12.51
N TYR A 258 15.64 -6.03 12.38
CA TYR A 258 15.58 -7.13 11.44
C TYR A 258 15.31 -6.65 10.00
N TYR A 259 15.62 -7.49 9.02
CA TYR A 259 15.26 -7.33 7.61
C TYR A 259 14.72 -8.66 7.07
N ILE A 260 13.46 -8.70 6.65
CA ILE A 260 12.77 -9.93 6.22
C ILE A 260 12.60 -9.99 4.70
N LEU A 261 13.60 -9.57 3.92
CA LEU A 261 13.59 -9.61 2.44
C LEU A 261 12.56 -8.67 1.78
N ARG A 262 12.17 -7.61 2.50
CA ARG A 262 11.13 -6.66 2.08
C ARG A 262 11.47 -5.86 0.82
N PRO A 263 10.46 -5.50 0.00
CA PRO A 263 10.66 -4.84 -1.29
C PRO A 263 10.58 -3.30 -1.27
N GLU A 264 10.02 -2.65 -0.27
CA GLU A 264 9.44 -1.29 -0.47
C GLU A 264 10.48 -0.21 -0.80
N VAL A 265 11.75 -0.41 -0.43
CA VAL A 265 12.86 0.46 -0.83
C VAL A 265 13.23 0.26 -2.30
N VAL A 266 13.33 -0.98 -2.77
CA VAL A 266 13.61 -1.29 -4.18
C VAL A 266 12.41 -0.99 -5.09
N GLU A 267 11.19 -1.13 -4.59
CA GLU A 267 9.97 -0.64 -5.27
C GLU A 267 10.08 0.86 -5.55
N THR A 268 10.40 1.66 -4.53
CA THR A 268 10.59 3.11 -4.70
C THR A 268 11.72 3.40 -5.70
N TYR A 269 12.82 2.66 -5.68
CA TYR A 269 13.87 2.83 -6.68
C TYR A 269 13.39 2.53 -8.10
N MET A 270 12.49 1.55 -8.29
CA MET A 270 11.92 1.23 -9.59
C MET A 270 11.11 2.39 -10.16
N TYR A 271 10.17 2.95 -9.38
CA TYR A 271 9.41 4.12 -9.82
C TYR A 271 10.30 5.33 -10.05
N MET A 272 11.23 5.61 -9.13
CA MET A 272 12.13 6.76 -9.29
C MET A 272 13.05 6.60 -10.51
N TRP A 273 13.54 5.40 -10.81
CA TRP A 273 14.30 5.12 -12.02
C TRP A 273 13.46 5.38 -13.27
N ARG A 274 12.28 4.77 -13.41
CA ARG A 274 11.45 4.93 -14.62
C ARG A 274 11.00 6.37 -14.85
N LEU A 275 10.64 7.09 -13.78
CA LEU A 275 10.09 8.44 -13.90
C LEU A 275 11.15 9.53 -14.05
N THR A 276 12.42 9.25 -13.75
CA THR A 276 13.48 10.29 -13.78
C THR A 276 14.71 9.91 -14.58
N HIS A 277 14.95 8.62 -14.79
CA HIS A 277 16.16 8.05 -15.37
C HIS A 277 17.45 8.49 -14.67
N ASP A 278 17.38 8.92 -13.41
CA ASP A 278 18.58 9.26 -12.64
C ASP A 278 19.35 7.96 -12.32
N PRO A 279 20.60 7.82 -12.80
CA PRO A 279 21.38 6.59 -12.68
C PRO A 279 21.69 6.20 -11.23
N LYS A 280 21.53 7.11 -10.26
CA LYS A 280 21.73 6.77 -8.84
C LYS A 280 20.75 5.70 -8.36
N TYR A 281 19.53 5.64 -8.91
CA TYR A 281 18.53 4.65 -8.48
C TYR A 281 18.92 3.22 -8.91
N ARG A 282 19.47 3.06 -10.13
CA ARG A 282 20.08 1.78 -10.56
C ARG A 282 21.30 1.42 -9.72
N LYS A 283 22.14 2.41 -9.36
CA LYS A 283 23.29 2.19 -8.48
C LYS A 283 22.85 1.70 -7.09
N TRP A 284 21.88 2.37 -6.47
CA TRP A 284 21.36 2.00 -5.15
C TRP A 284 20.63 0.65 -5.17
N ALA A 285 19.93 0.33 -6.25
CA ALA A 285 19.36 -1.00 -6.45
C ALA A 285 20.45 -2.08 -6.55
N TRP A 286 21.55 -1.79 -7.24
CA TRP A 286 22.67 -2.74 -7.35
C TRP A 286 23.38 -2.95 -6.00
N GLU A 287 23.56 -1.88 -5.21
CA GLU A 287 24.08 -1.99 -3.83
C GLU A 287 23.20 -2.94 -2.98
N ALA A 288 21.87 -2.90 -3.14
CA ALA A 288 20.95 -3.82 -2.48
C ALA A 288 21.08 -5.27 -3.01
N VAL A 289 21.30 -5.46 -4.32
CA VAL A 289 21.57 -6.80 -4.90
C VAL A 289 22.83 -7.41 -4.29
N GLU A 290 23.93 -6.65 -4.24
CA GLU A 290 25.19 -7.11 -3.64
C GLU A 290 25.00 -7.47 -2.16
N ALA A 291 24.23 -6.67 -1.42
CA ALA A 291 23.91 -6.95 -0.02
C ALA A 291 23.06 -8.24 0.16
N LEU A 292 22.05 -8.45 -0.69
CA LEU A 292 21.22 -9.66 -0.68
C LEU A 292 22.06 -10.92 -0.97
N GLU A 293 22.93 -10.86 -1.98
CA GLU A 293 23.84 -11.97 -2.33
C GLU A 293 24.83 -12.27 -1.20
N ASN A 294 25.37 -11.25 -0.53
CA ASN A 294 26.39 -11.42 0.50
C ASN A 294 25.83 -11.87 1.85
N HIS A 295 24.61 -11.45 2.21
CA HIS A 295 24.10 -11.61 3.57
C HIS A 295 22.80 -12.41 3.67
N CYS A 296 21.98 -12.48 2.62
CA CYS A 296 20.70 -13.19 2.67
C CYS A 296 20.75 -14.55 1.96
N ARG A 297 21.66 -14.73 0.99
CA ARG A 297 21.77 -15.97 0.23
C ARG A 297 22.32 -17.11 1.09
N VAL A 298 21.61 -18.23 1.07
CA VAL A 298 22.00 -19.50 1.70
C VAL A 298 21.96 -20.63 0.68
N ASN A 299 22.39 -21.84 1.03
CA ASN A 299 22.40 -22.97 0.10
C ASN A 299 21.01 -23.27 -0.51
N GLY A 300 19.96 -23.13 0.30
CA GLY A 300 18.58 -23.46 -0.08
C GLY A 300 17.71 -22.30 -0.59
N GLY A 301 18.25 -21.08 -0.75
CA GLY A 301 17.47 -19.90 -1.12
C GLY A 301 17.98 -18.62 -0.48
N TYR A 302 17.06 -17.78 0.00
CA TYR A 302 17.32 -16.54 0.73
C TYR A 302 16.60 -16.54 2.07
N SER A 303 17.25 -15.97 3.09
CA SER A 303 16.73 -15.88 4.45
C SER A 303 16.78 -14.46 4.96
N GLY A 304 15.81 -14.07 5.78
CA GLY A 304 15.83 -12.79 6.48
C GLY A 304 16.93 -12.74 7.54
N LEU A 305 17.22 -11.54 8.01
CA LEU A 305 18.23 -11.24 9.02
C LEU A 305 17.56 -10.69 10.28
N ARG A 306 17.97 -11.15 11.46
CA ARG A 306 17.45 -10.68 12.75
C ARG A 306 18.05 -9.36 13.20
N ASP A 307 19.25 -9.02 12.73
CA ASP A 307 19.93 -7.77 13.06
C ASP A 307 20.89 -7.35 11.93
N VAL A 308 20.53 -6.29 11.20
CA VAL A 308 21.30 -5.74 10.08
C VAL A 308 22.59 -5.00 10.47
N TYR A 309 22.83 -4.80 11.77
CA TYR A 309 24.00 -4.10 12.28
C TYR A 309 25.14 -5.03 12.71
N LEU A 310 24.91 -6.34 12.70
CA LEU A 310 25.92 -7.33 13.08
C LEU A 310 26.86 -7.63 11.92
N ASN A 311 28.10 -7.99 12.28
CA ASN A 311 29.14 -8.42 11.35
C ASN A 311 29.09 -9.93 11.01
N HIS A 312 28.06 -10.61 11.48
CA HIS A 312 27.79 -12.01 11.23
C HIS A 312 26.29 -12.17 11.00
N ASP A 313 25.92 -13.08 10.10
CA ASP A 313 24.54 -13.24 9.70
C ASP A 313 23.76 -14.04 10.75
N SER A 314 22.60 -13.50 11.12
CA SER A 314 21.66 -14.12 12.07
C SER A 314 20.35 -14.38 11.33
N TYR A 315 20.24 -15.57 10.73
CA TYR A 315 19.12 -15.92 9.86
C TYR A 315 17.80 -16.10 10.63
N ASP A 316 16.68 -15.68 10.03
CA ASP A 316 15.34 -15.95 10.55
C ASP A 316 14.76 -17.29 10.07
N ASP A 317 15.39 -17.91 9.07
CA ASP A 317 15.04 -19.19 8.43
C ASP A 317 13.71 -19.14 7.65
N VAL A 318 13.39 -17.99 7.05
CA VAL A 318 12.18 -17.81 6.25
C VAL A 318 12.50 -17.13 4.92
N GLN A 319 12.15 -17.80 3.81
CA GLN A 319 12.07 -17.16 2.50
C GLN A 319 10.63 -16.70 2.26
N GLN A 320 10.40 -15.40 2.42
CA GLN A 320 9.08 -14.80 2.22
C GLN A 320 8.65 -14.89 0.76
N SER A 321 7.35 -15.12 0.48
CA SER A 321 6.84 -15.19 -0.89
C SER A 321 7.03 -13.87 -1.65
N PHE A 322 6.87 -12.74 -0.96
CA PHE A 322 7.08 -11.41 -1.53
C PHE A 322 8.52 -11.15 -1.97
N PHE A 323 9.51 -11.90 -1.48
CA PHE A 323 10.87 -11.79 -2.03
C PHE A 323 10.88 -12.14 -3.54
N LEU A 324 10.14 -13.19 -3.92
CA LEU A 324 10.03 -13.62 -5.30
C LEU A 324 9.03 -12.77 -6.09
N ALA A 325 7.87 -12.46 -5.48
CA ALA A 325 6.84 -11.69 -6.14
C ALA A 325 7.25 -10.24 -6.37
N GLU A 326 7.95 -9.62 -5.42
CA GLU A 326 8.18 -8.19 -5.39
C GLU A 326 9.65 -7.84 -5.52
N THR A 327 10.48 -8.21 -4.53
CA THR A 327 11.88 -7.77 -4.44
C THR A 327 12.64 -8.13 -5.73
N LEU A 328 12.58 -9.39 -6.15
CA LEU A 328 13.25 -9.82 -7.39
C LEU A 328 12.60 -9.24 -8.65
N LYS A 329 11.28 -9.04 -8.67
CA LYS A 329 10.57 -8.47 -9.84
C LYS A 329 10.94 -7.00 -10.03
N TYR A 330 10.91 -6.19 -8.97
CA TYR A 330 11.29 -4.78 -9.05
C TYR A 330 12.76 -4.61 -9.41
N LEU A 331 13.66 -5.41 -8.83
CA LEU A 331 15.07 -5.44 -9.23
C LEU A 331 15.24 -5.79 -10.71
N TYR A 332 14.55 -6.82 -11.20
CA TYR A 332 14.58 -7.19 -12.61
C TYR A 332 14.09 -6.05 -13.52
N LEU A 333 13.00 -5.38 -13.15
CA LEU A 333 12.44 -4.26 -13.92
C LEU A 333 13.32 -3.01 -13.90
N ILE A 334 14.02 -2.72 -12.78
CA ILE A 334 14.99 -1.62 -12.69
C ILE A 334 16.09 -1.78 -13.75
N PHE A 335 16.57 -3.00 -13.97
CA PHE A 335 17.63 -3.30 -14.94
C PHE A 335 17.11 -3.74 -16.32
N SER A 336 15.80 -3.62 -16.56
CA SER A 336 15.17 -3.80 -17.87
C SER A 336 14.92 -2.45 -18.55
N ASP A 337 14.55 -2.49 -19.82
CA ASP A 337 14.03 -1.33 -20.55
C ASP A 337 12.60 -1.00 -20.09
N ASP A 338 12.18 0.25 -20.30
CA ASP A 338 10.90 0.78 -19.83
C ASP A 338 9.69 0.19 -20.58
N ASP A 339 9.91 -0.36 -21.77
CA ASP A 339 8.88 -1.01 -22.59
C ASP A 339 8.52 -2.43 -22.09
N LEU A 340 9.29 -2.99 -21.16
CA LEU A 340 8.90 -4.19 -20.44
C LEU A 340 7.92 -3.82 -19.32
N LEU A 341 6.64 -4.15 -19.48
CA LEU A 341 5.58 -3.84 -18.51
C LEU A 341 5.49 -2.32 -18.23
N PRO A 342 5.18 -1.51 -19.26
CA PRO A 342 5.15 -0.04 -19.16
C PRO A 342 4.08 0.45 -18.17
N LEU A 343 4.41 1.49 -17.40
CA LEU A 343 3.53 2.04 -16.34
C LEU A 343 2.25 2.67 -16.91
N GLU A 344 2.27 3.02 -18.20
CA GLU A 344 1.14 3.55 -18.95
C GLU A 344 0.03 2.52 -19.14
N HIS A 345 0.35 1.23 -19.09
CA HIS A 345 -0.59 0.13 -19.37
C HIS A 345 -0.86 -0.76 -18.16
N TRP A 346 0.08 -0.83 -17.21
CA TRP A 346 0.02 -1.74 -16.08
C TRP A 346 0.05 -1.03 -14.74
N ILE A 347 -0.82 -1.45 -13.85
CA ILE A 347 -0.85 -1.05 -12.45
C ILE A 347 -0.40 -2.24 -11.61
N PHE A 348 0.65 -2.07 -10.83
CA PHE A 348 1.06 -3.06 -9.84
C PHE A 348 0.08 -3.03 -8.68
N ASN A 349 -0.46 -4.17 -8.25
CA ASN A 349 -1.09 -4.25 -6.94
C ASN A 349 -0.03 -4.15 -5.82
N THR A 350 -0.44 -4.18 -4.54
CA THR A 350 0.50 -4.00 -3.41
C THR A 350 1.49 -5.16 -3.21
N GLU A 351 1.36 -6.26 -3.98
CA GLU A 351 2.27 -7.43 -3.95
C GLU A 351 2.97 -7.59 -5.32
N ALA A 352 3.18 -6.47 -6.00
CA ALA A 352 3.79 -6.35 -7.32
C ALA A 352 3.14 -7.19 -8.44
N HIS A 353 1.90 -7.67 -8.29
CA HIS A 353 1.18 -8.35 -9.37
C HIS A 353 0.57 -7.32 -10.32
N LEU A 354 0.79 -7.51 -11.63
CA LEU A 354 0.35 -6.54 -12.62
C LEU A 354 -1.11 -6.76 -13.02
N LEU A 355 -1.86 -5.67 -13.00
CA LEU A 355 -3.25 -5.57 -13.40
C LEU A 355 -3.32 -4.56 -14.57
N PRO A 356 -3.97 -4.89 -15.69
CA PRO A 356 -4.10 -3.95 -16.81
C PRO A 356 -5.09 -2.84 -16.44
N LYS A 357 -4.91 -1.64 -16.98
CA LYS A 357 -5.94 -0.59 -16.86
C LYS A 357 -7.29 -1.08 -17.38
N LEU A 358 -8.36 -0.67 -16.69
CA LEU A 358 -9.75 -0.94 -17.06
C LEU A 358 -10.21 0.12 -18.06
N CYS A 359 -10.22 -0.19 -19.34
CA CYS A 359 -10.83 0.70 -20.34
C CYS A 359 -12.35 0.69 -20.17
N THR A 360 -12.97 1.87 -20.14
CA THR A 360 -14.40 2.01 -20.42
C THR A 360 -14.61 1.68 -21.90
N ASN A 361 -15.36 0.62 -22.20
CA ASN A 361 -15.73 0.34 -23.58
C ASN A 361 -16.64 1.48 -24.08
N GLU A 362 -16.11 2.41 -24.87
CA GLU A 362 -16.91 3.36 -25.67
C GLU A 362 -17.70 2.66 -26.81
N LYS A 363 -17.62 1.33 -26.92
CA LYS A 363 -18.25 0.55 -27.98
C LYS A 363 -19.65 0.05 -27.62
N GLU A 364 -20.59 0.97 -27.37
CA GLU A 364 -22.04 0.68 -27.47
C GLU A 364 -22.87 1.86 -28.04
N VAL A 365 -22.23 2.81 -28.74
CA VAL A 365 -22.94 3.86 -29.49
C VAL A 365 -22.68 3.71 -30.99
N GLU A 366 -22.99 2.55 -31.56
CA GLU A 366 -23.09 2.40 -33.03
C GLU A 366 -23.83 1.13 -33.46
N VAL A 367 -25.00 0.84 -32.86
CA VAL A 367 -26.00 -0.06 -33.48
C VAL A 367 -27.38 0.50 -33.19
N ASN A 368 -27.76 1.58 -33.87
CA ASN A 368 -29.15 2.03 -34.12
C ASN A 368 -29.10 3.30 -35.00
N GLY A 369 -28.50 3.18 -36.19
CA GLY A 369 -28.51 4.21 -37.24
C GLY A 369 -29.11 3.64 -38.52
#